data_AF-A0AAW6AV25-F1
#
_entry.id   AF-A0AAW6AV25-F1
#
_cell.length_a   1.000
_cell.length_b   1.000
_cell.length_c   1.000
_cell.angle_alpha   90.00
_cell.angle_beta   90.00
_cell.angle_gamma   90.00
#
_symmetry.space_group_name_H-M   'P 1'
#
loop_
_entity.id
_entity.type
_entity.pdbx_description
1 polymer ?
#
loop_
_entity_poly.entity_id
_entity_poly.type
_entity_poly.pdbx_seq_one_letter_code
_entity_poly.pdbx_strand_id
1 'polypeptide(L)'
;MNYIEQLLNMGIVSVFAAVLAAMLAVTQLGNIFVKFCDLIGFETKWTIKKKEESSMLLKHEEKLTSIMNDIRDIKESGKTDNKVTRDKFNVLSQMLQEIEHKMDDMEERRNNARRETLKQQLFNLYYKYKERAEATGEMVLSQCEYEQFWTAFHEYESEPLNGDGLIHSVVEIYMRGFTSED
;
A
#
# COMPACT_ATOMS: atom_id res chain seq x y z
N MET A 1 6.78 13.95 -49.94
CA MET A 1 8.09 13.59 -49.39
C MET A 1 7.84 12.93 -48.05
N ASN A 2 8.06 11.62 -47.98
CA ASN A 2 7.46 10.74 -46.97
C ASN A 2 8.33 10.75 -45.70
N TYR A 3 7.79 11.19 -44.55
CA TYR A 3 8.52 11.22 -43.26
C TYR A 3 9.09 9.84 -42.87
N ILE A 4 8.48 8.77 -43.37
CA ILE A 4 8.88 7.38 -43.19
C ILE A 4 10.22 7.09 -43.90
N GLU A 5 10.50 7.70 -45.05
CA GLU A 5 11.76 7.50 -45.80
C GLU A 5 12.96 8.19 -45.11
N GLN A 6 12.74 9.31 -44.40
CA GLN A 6 13.78 9.96 -43.60
C GLN A 6 14.14 9.17 -42.34
N LEU A 7 13.15 8.54 -41.69
CA LEU A 7 13.35 7.71 -40.51
C LEU A 7 14.15 6.43 -40.81
N LEU A 8 13.97 5.85 -42.00
CA LEU A 8 14.74 4.68 -42.45
C LEU A 8 16.19 5.00 -42.85
N ASN A 9 16.48 6.25 -43.22
CA ASN A 9 17.82 6.70 -43.62
C ASN A 9 18.68 7.18 -42.42
N MET A 10 18.05 7.43 -41.27
CA MET A 10 18.73 7.67 -40.01
C MET A 10 19.11 6.31 -39.41
N GLY A 11 20.38 5.93 -39.54
CA GLY A 11 20.88 4.62 -39.09
C GLY A 11 20.40 4.27 -37.67
N ILE A 12 20.12 2.98 -37.45
CA ILE A 12 19.55 2.38 -36.22
C ILE A 12 20.05 2.98 -34.91
N VAL A 13 21.33 3.36 -34.85
CA VAL A 13 21.99 3.99 -33.69
C VAL A 13 21.31 5.30 -33.28
N SER A 14 20.88 6.10 -34.25
CA SER A 14 20.26 7.41 -34.02
C SER A 14 18.82 7.31 -33.51
N VAL A 15 18.06 6.32 -34.00
CA VAL A 15 16.71 6.01 -33.49
C VAL A 15 16.79 5.47 -32.06
N PHE A 16 17.77 4.62 -31.77
CA PHE A 16 18.00 4.08 -30.43
C PHE A 16 18.38 5.17 -29.43
N ALA A 17 19.26 6.10 -29.83
CA ALA A 17 19.62 7.26 -29.02
C ALA A 17 18.42 8.17 -28.72
N ALA A 18 17.53 8.38 -29.70
CA ALA A 18 16.31 9.18 -29.52
C ALA A 18 15.33 8.54 -28.53
N VAL A 19 15.18 7.21 -28.56
CA VAL A 19 14.31 6.47 -27.62
C VAL A 19 14.86 6.54 -26.19
N LEU A 20 16.17 6.39 -26.01
CA LEU A 20 16.81 6.53 -24.69
C LEU A 20 16.68 7.97 -24.15
N ALA A 21 16.86 8.98 -25.00
CA ALA A 21 16.66 10.38 -24.61
C ALA A 21 15.19 10.66 -24.21
N ALA A 22 14.22 10.07 -24.93
CA ALA A 22 12.80 10.18 -24.58
C ALA A 22 12.47 9.50 -23.24
N MET A 23 13.02 8.31 -22.96
CA MET A 23 12.84 7.65 -21.65
C MET A 23 13.44 8.46 -20.49
N LEU A 24 14.61 9.07 -20.70
CA LEU A 24 15.23 9.96 -19.71
C LEU A 24 14.43 11.26 -19.52
N ALA A 25 13.81 11.80 -20.58
CA ALA A 25 12.95 12.97 -20.47
C ALA A 25 11.66 12.70 -19.67
N VAL A 26 11.03 11.53 -19.86
CA VAL A 26 9.82 11.12 -19.13
C VAL A 26 10.10 10.93 -17.64
N THR A 27 11.24 10.34 -17.29
CA THR A 27 11.64 10.16 -15.87
C THR A 27 11.96 11.50 -15.17
N GLN A 28 12.57 12.45 -15.88
CA GLN A 28 12.83 13.80 -15.36
C GLN A 28 11.52 14.60 -15.18
N LEU A 29 10.57 14.47 -16.12
CA LEU A 29 9.26 15.13 -16.03
C LEU A 29 8.46 14.64 -14.82
N GLY A 30 8.47 13.34 -14.51
CA GLY A 30 7.82 12.82 -13.30
C GLY A 30 8.40 13.43 -12.02
N ASN A 31 9.73 13.58 -11.95
CA ASN A 31 10.41 14.13 -10.78
C ASN A 31 10.18 15.65 -10.62
N ILE A 32 10.08 16.38 -11.73
CA ILE A 32 9.74 17.81 -11.75
C ILE A 32 8.27 18.00 -11.39
N PHE A 33 7.37 17.13 -11.86
CA PHE A 33 5.94 17.21 -11.53
C PHE A 33 5.69 16.98 -10.04
N VAL A 34 6.38 16.02 -9.43
CA VAL A 34 6.35 15.81 -7.96
C VAL A 34 6.84 17.05 -7.22
N LYS A 35 7.99 17.63 -7.62
CA LYS A 35 8.51 18.87 -7.02
C LYS A 35 7.61 20.08 -7.27
N PHE A 36 6.90 20.13 -8.39
CA PHE A 36 5.95 21.18 -8.72
C PHE A 36 4.67 21.06 -7.89
N CYS A 37 4.20 19.83 -7.64
CA CYS A 37 3.11 19.56 -6.68
C CYS A 37 3.51 19.96 -5.26
N ASP A 38 4.75 19.71 -4.85
CA ASP A 38 5.29 20.13 -3.55
C ASP A 38 5.41 21.67 -3.44
N LEU A 39 5.82 22.36 -4.52
CA LEU A 39 5.97 23.82 -4.53
C LEU A 39 4.63 24.59 -4.56
N ILE A 40 3.59 24.00 -5.17
CA ILE A 40 2.25 24.61 -5.28
C ILE A 40 1.39 24.40 -4.01
N GLY A 41 1.87 23.64 -3.03
CA GLY A 41 1.19 23.52 -1.74
C GLY A 41 -0.14 22.75 -1.81
N PHE A 42 -0.32 21.92 -2.84
CA PHE A 42 -1.36 20.89 -2.81
C PHE A 42 -0.87 19.78 -1.87
N GLU A 43 -1.05 20.00 -0.56
CA GLU A 43 -0.93 18.94 0.43
C GLU A 43 -1.99 17.88 0.13
N THR A 44 -1.61 16.96 -0.76
CA THR A 44 -2.45 15.86 -1.19
C THR A 44 -2.66 14.97 0.04
N LYS A 45 -3.90 14.57 0.33
CA LYS A 45 -4.29 13.81 1.55
C LYS A 45 -3.39 12.60 1.87
N TRP A 46 -2.70 12.05 0.86
CA TRP A 46 -1.71 10.99 0.96
C TRP A 46 -0.44 11.39 1.73
N THR A 47 0.07 12.59 1.50
CA THR A 47 1.32 13.09 2.11
C THR A 47 1.09 13.46 3.57
N ILE A 48 -0.07 14.03 3.90
CA ILE A 48 -0.48 14.33 5.29
C ILE A 48 -0.63 13.03 6.08
N LYS A 49 -1.35 12.03 5.55
CA LYS A 49 -1.60 10.76 6.25
C LYS A 49 -0.31 9.98 6.52
N LYS A 50 0.62 9.95 5.56
CA LYS A 50 1.95 9.33 5.72
C LYS A 50 2.84 10.09 6.71
N LYS A 51 2.74 11.43 6.72
CA LYS A 51 3.46 12.29 7.68
C LYS A 51 2.89 12.19 9.09
N GLU A 52 1.58 11.97 9.22
CA GLU A 52 0.89 11.78 10.50
C GLU A 52 1.24 10.42 11.12
N GLU A 53 1.25 9.33 10.34
CA GLU A 53 1.71 8.00 10.78
C GLU A 53 3.19 8.01 11.19
N SER A 54 4.07 8.63 10.39
CA SER A 54 5.49 8.79 10.76
C SER A 54 5.67 9.69 11.99
N SER A 55 4.85 10.73 12.15
CA SER A 55 4.91 11.61 13.34
C SER A 55 4.43 10.91 14.61
N MET A 56 3.49 9.97 14.49
CA MET A 56 3.08 9.13 15.61
C MET A 56 4.20 8.18 15.99
N LEU A 57 4.83 7.51 15.03
CA LEU A 57 5.98 6.63 15.28
C LEU A 57 7.16 7.39 15.91
N LEU A 58 7.49 8.58 15.41
CA LEU A 58 8.55 9.43 15.97
C LEU A 58 8.22 9.94 17.38
N LYS A 59 6.96 10.32 17.65
CA LYS A 59 6.52 10.67 19.01
C LYS A 59 6.60 9.47 19.95
N HIS A 60 6.32 8.26 19.47
CA HIS A 60 6.48 7.03 20.25
C HIS A 60 7.97 6.75 20.54
N GLU A 61 8.85 6.96 19.57
CA GLU A 61 10.30 6.80 19.73
C GLU A 61 10.91 7.83 20.68
N GLU A 62 10.53 9.11 20.58
CA GLU A 62 10.94 10.15 21.54
C GLU A 62 10.45 9.85 22.95
N LYS A 63 9.22 9.36 23.11
CA LYS A 63 8.64 9.02 24.42
C LYS A 63 9.34 7.79 25.02
N LEU A 64 9.67 6.78 24.20
CA LEU A 64 10.49 5.63 24.60
C LEU A 64 11.90 6.04 25.01
N THR A 65 12.53 6.95 24.27
CA THR A 65 13.88 7.46 24.55
C THR A 65 13.91 8.30 25.82
N SER A 66 12.90 9.14 26.04
CA SER A 66 12.73 9.90 27.28
C SER A 66 12.57 8.97 28.49
N ILE A 67 11.76 7.91 28.35
CA ILE A 67 11.56 6.91 29.40
C ILE A 67 12.85 6.13 29.68
N MET A 68 13.60 5.76 28.64
CA MET A 68 14.89 5.07 28.76
C MET A 68 15.91 5.92 29.53
N ASN A 69 15.95 7.22 29.25
CA ASN A 69 16.82 8.17 29.95
C ASN A 69 16.40 8.35 31.41
N ASP A 70 15.10 8.47 31.69
CA ASP A 70 14.59 8.54 33.07
C ASP A 70 14.93 7.28 33.89
N ILE A 71 14.86 6.10 33.27
CA ILE A 71 15.26 4.83 33.90
C ILE A 71 16.76 4.81 34.21
N ARG A 72 17.58 5.31 33.27
CA ARG A 72 19.04 5.39 33.45
C ARG A 72 19.40 6.34 34.59
N ASP A 73 18.78 7.51 34.64
CA ASP A 73 19.03 8.52 35.67
C ASP A 73 18.59 8.03 37.06
N ILE A 74 17.49 7.27 37.16
CA ILE A 74 17.06 6.61 38.40
C ILE A 74 18.08 5.55 38.84
N LYS A 75 18.58 4.73 37.90
CA LYS A 75 19.58 3.68 38.16
C LYS A 75 20.92 4.27 38.62
N GLU A 76 21.33 5.41 38.06
CA GLU A 76 22.55 6.12 38.46
C GLU A 76 22.40 6.89 39.79
N SER A 77 21.20 7.38 40.11
CA SER A 77 20.98 8.19 41.32
C SER A 77 21.07 7.44 42.65
N GLY A 78 21.14 6.09 42.64
CA GLY A 78 21.36 5.25 43.83
C GLY A 78 20.30 5.37 44.94
N LYS A 79 19.27 6.20 44.76
CA LYS A 79 18.17 6.39 45.72
C LYS A 79 17.15 5.29 45.51
N THR A 80 17.38 4.16 46.17
CA THR A 80 16.45 3.02 46.24
C THR A 80 15.25 3.38 47.12
N ASP A 81 14.44 4.34 46.70
CA ASP A 81 13.12 4.53 47.29
C ASP A 81 12.17 3.51 46.65
N ASN A 82 12.18 2.29 47.19
CA ASN A 82 11.53 1.08 46.65
C ASN A 82 10.06 1.29 46.24
N LYS A 83 9.37 2.27 46.82
CA LYS A 83 7.98 2.59 46.51
C LYS A 83 7.85 3.39 45.21
N VAL A 84 8.71 4.39 45.01
CA VAL A 84 8.72 5.24 43.81
C VAL A 84 9.15 4.44 42.57
N THR A 85 10.14 3.53 42.72
CA THR A 85 10.60 2.68 41.61
C THR A 85 9.53 1.68 41.18
N ARG A 86 8.79 1.10 42.13
CA ARG A 86 7.71 0.13 41.85
C ARG A 86 6.48 0.79 41.25
N ASP A 87 6.08 1.96 41.74
CA ASP A 87 4.92 2.68 41.21
C ASP A 87 5.21 3.19 39.78
N LYS A 88 6.44 3.66 39.51
CA LYS A 88 6.88 4.01 38.15
C LYS A 88 6.91 2.79 37.23
N PHE A 89 7.40 1.63 37.70
CA PHE A 89 7.39 0.39 36.92
C PHE A 89 5.96 -0.07 36.59
N ASN A 90 5.02 0.03 37.53
CA ASN A 90 3.62 -0.29 37.29
C ASN A 90 2.98 0.62 36.23
N VAL A 91 3.26 1.92 36.28
CA VAL A 91 2.78 2.88 35.27
C VAL A 91 3.38 2.57 33.90
N LEU A 92 4.65 2.15 33.84
CA LEU A 92 5.31 1.72 32.60
C LEU A 92 4.68 0.44 32.03
N SER A 93 4.40 -0.56 32.87
CA SER A 93 3.70 -1.78 32.46
C SER A 93 2.29 -1.48 31.93
N GLN A 94 1.56 -0.57 32.58
CA GLN A 94 0.24 -0.13 32.12
C GLN A 94 0.32 0.61 30.78
N MET A 95 1.30 1.50 30.60
CA MET A 95 1.50 2.19 29.32
C MET A 95 1.91 1.25 28.20
N LEU A 96 2.76 0.24 28.46
CA LEU A 96 3.12 -0.77 27.47
C LEU A 96 1.91 -1.59 27.05
N GLN A 97 1.08 -2.04 28.00
CA GLN A 97 -0.17 -2.74 27.70
C GLN A 97 -1.14 -1.87 26.89
N GLU A 98 -1.23 -0.57 27.20
CA GLU A 98 -2.08 0.35 26.43
C GLU A 98 -1.55 0.59 25.00
N ILE A 99 -0.22 0.60 24.81
CA ILE A 99 0.41 0.70 23.49
C ILE A 99 0.16 -0.57 22.69
N GLU A 100 0.36 -1.75 23.28
CA GLU A 100 0.11 -3.04 22.66
C GLU A 100 -1.35 -3.13 22.18
N HIS A 101 -2.31 -2.82 23.06
CA HIS A 101 -3.72 -2.77 22.69
C HIS A 101 -4.02 -1.78 21.55
N LYS A 102 -3.42 -0.59 21.58
CA LYS A 102 -3.61 0.40 20.49
C LYS A 102 -2.99 -0.07 19.18
N MET A 103 -1.87 -0.80 19.23
CA MET A 103 -1.24 -1.37 18.05
C MET A 103 -2.11 -2.47 17.45
N ASP A 104 -2.68 -3.35 18.26
CA ASP A 104 -3.62 -4.39 17.82
C ASP A 104 -4.85 -3.77 17.17
N ASP A 105 -5.46 -2.75 17.81
CA ASP A 105 -6.60 -2.01 17.24
C ASP A 105 -6.25 -1.34 15.90
N MET A 106 -5.04 -0.82 15.77
CA MET A 106 -4.57 -0.19 14.53
C MET A 106 -4.33 -1.21 13.42
N GLU A 107 -3.77 -2.37 13.76
CA GLU A 107 -3.55 -3.48 12.82
C GLU A 107 -4.88 -4.04 12.34
N GLU A 108 -5.85 -4.25 13.24
CA GLU A 108 -7.20 -4.69 12.89
C GLU A 108 -7.89 -3.69 11.94
N ARG A 109 -7.83 -2.39 12.25
CA ARG A 109 -8.39 -1.34 11.37
C ARG A 109 -7.72 -1.32 10.00
N ARG A 110 -6.41 -1.50 9.95
CA ARG A 110 -5.66 -1.56 8.69
C ARG A 110 -6.06 -2.79 7.86
N ASN A 111 -6.15 -3.94 8.50
CA ASN A 111 -6.55 -5.19 7.86
C ASN A 111 -7.98 -5.10 7.33
N ASN A 112 -8.91 -4.55 8.11
CA ASN A 112 -10.29 -4.31 7.68
C ASN A 112 -10.35 -3.36 6.48
N ALA A 113 -9.63 -2.24 6.50
CA ALA A 113 -9.59 -1.31 5.37
C ALA A 113 -8.99 -1.93 4.09
N ARG A 114 -7.94 -2.75 4.22
CA ARG A 114 -7.35 -3.49 3.10
C ARG A 114 -8.33 -4.52 2.54
N ARG A 115 -9.01 -5.28 3.42
CA ARG A 115 -10.06 -6.23 3.03
C ARG A 115 -11.18 -5.56 2.24
N GLU A 116 -11.70 -4.43 2.71
CA GLU A 116 -12.75 -3.69 1.99
C GLU A 116 -12.27 -3.16 0.63
N THR A 117 -11.00 -2.74 0.54
CA THR A 117 -10.41 -2.28 -0.72
C THR A 117 -10.33 -3.42 -1.74
N LEU A 118 -9.81 -4.58 -1.32
CA LEU A 118 -9.73 -5.78 -2.18
C LEU A 118 -11.12 -6.29 -2.56
N LYS A 119 -12.08 -6.28 -1.63
CA LYS A 119 -13.48 -6.62 -1.90
C LYS A 119 -14.06 -5.75 -3.01
N GLN A 120 -13.88 -4.43 -2.93
CA GLN A 120 -14.33 -3.49 -3.96
C GLN A 120 -13.64 -3.75 -5.30
N GLN A 121 -12.33 -4.02 -5.29
CA GLN A 121 -11.59 -4.36 -6.50
C GLN A 121 -12.14 -5.63 -7.16
N LEU A 122 -12.40 -6.69 -6.39
CA LEU A 122 -12.97 -7.94 -6.88
C LEU A 122 -14.37 -7.74 -7.48
N PHE A 123 -15.24 -6.94 -6.83
CA PHE A 123 -16.53 -6.58 -7.40
C PHE A 123 -16.41 -5.80 -8.72
N ASN A 124 -15.49 -4.84 -8.79
CA ASN A 124 -15.28 -4.06 -10.01
C ASN A 124 -14.82 -4.93 -11.17
N LEU A 125 -13.89 -5.86 -10.92
CA LEU A 125 -13.45 -6.84 -11.91
C LEU A 125 -14.60 -7.75 -12.34
N TYR A 126 -15.37 -8.28 -11.38
CA TYR A 126 -16.55 -9.09 -11.63
C TYR A 126 -17.55 -8.37 -12.56
N TYR A 127 -17.94 -7.14 -12.26
CA TYR A 127 -18.89 -6.39 -13.08
C TYR A 127 -18.34 -6.11 -14.47
N LYS A 128 -17.07 -5.71 -14.57
CA LYS A 128 -16.40 -5.45 -15.85
C LYS A 128 -16.42 -6.69 -16.75
N TYR A 129 -16.06 -7.85 -16.21
CA TYR A 129 -15.99 -9.08 -16.99
C TYR A 129 -17.38 -9.66 -17.28
N LYS A 130 -18.32 -9.53 -16.35
CA LYS A 130 -19.72 -9.89 -16.58
C LYS A 130 -20.32 -9.08 -17.71
N GLU A 131 -20.20 -7.76 -17.69
CA GLU A 131 -20.73 -6.87 -18.73
C GLU A 131 -20.12 -7.21 -20.10
N ARG A 132 -18.81 -7.47 -20.15
CA ARG A 132 -18.14 -7.92 -21.38
C ARG A 132 -18.71 -9.23 -21.88
N ALA A 133 -18.82 -10.24 -21.01
CA ALA A 133 -19.34 -11.56 -21.38
C ALA A 133 -20.81 -11.51 -21.83
N GLU A 134 -21.63 -10.66 -21.21
CA GLU A 134 -23.01 -10.42 -21.63
C GLU A 134 -23.09 -9.72 -22.99
N ALA A 135 -22.14 -8.84 -23.31
CA ALA A 135 -22.08 -8.11 -24.58
C ALA A 135 -21.51 -8.95 -25.74
N THR A 136 -20.47 -9.76 -25.49
CA THR A 136 -19.80 -10.57 -26.53
C THR A 136 -20.34 -11.99 -26.62
N GLY A 137 -20.95 -12.50 -25.54
CA GLY A 137 -21.32 -13.91 -25.40
C GLY A 137 -20.15 -14.84 -25.06
N GLU A 138 -18.95 -14.28 -24.82
CA GLU A 138 -17.72 -15.05 -24.62
C GLU A 138 -17.22 -14.92 -23.18
N MET A 139 -16.96 -16.07 -22.53
CA MET A 139 -16.38 -16.14 -21.18
C MET A 139 -14.86 -16.36 -21.26
N VAL A 140 -14.17 -15.50 -22.00
CA VAL A 140 -12.73 -15.58 -22.20
C VAL A 140 -12.06 -14.30 -21.69
N LEU A 141 -10.99 -14.46 -20.92
CA LEU A 141 -10.15 -13.37 -20.43
C LEU A 141 -8.74 -13.51 -20.98
N SER A 142 -8.07 -12.39 -21.21
CA SER A 142 -6.62 -12.43 -21.43
C SER A 142 -5.92 -13.04 -20.20
N GLN A 143 -4.78 -13.70 -20.40
CA GLN A 143 -4.01 -14.29 -19.30
C GLN A 143 -3.74 -13.28 -18.17
N CYS A 144 -3.38 -12.04 -18.51
CA CYS A 144 -3.14 -10.97 -17.55
C CYS A 144 -4.39 -10.62 -16.73
N GLU A 145 -5.57 -10.55 -17.35
CA GLU A 145 -6.83 -10.28 -16.65
C GLU A 145 -7.24 -11.43 -15.73
N TYR A 146 -7.03 -12.67 -16.19
CA TYR A 146 -7.28 -13.87 -15.39
C TYR A 146 -6.37 -13.90 -14.14
N GLU A 147 -5.06 -13.73 -14.33
CA GLU A 147 -4.07 -13.70 -13.24
C GLU A 147 -4.30 -12.53 -12.28
N GLN A 148 -4.66 -11.35 -12.79
CA GLN A 148 -4.97 -10.17 -11.97
C GLN A 148 -6.10 -10.47 -11.00
N PHE A 149 -7.19 -11.08 -11.47
CA PHE A 149 -8.33 -11.41 -10.63
C PHE A 149 -7.94 -12.43 -9.55
N TRP A 150 -7.32 -13.55 -9.94
CA TRP A 150 -7.00 -14.61 -8.99
C TRP A 150 -5.92 -14.20 -7.99
N THR A 151 -4.97 -13.36 -8.38
CA THR A 151 -4.00 -12.77 -7.45
C THR A 151 -4.69 -11.91 -6.39
N ALA A 152 -5.61 -11.02 -6.81
CA ALA A 152 -6.37 -10.19 -5.88
C ALA A 152 -7.28 -11.03 -4.95
N PHE A 153 -7.85 -12.11 -5.49
CA PHE A 153 -8.69 -13.04 -4.72
C PHE A 153 -7.87 -13.81 -3.68
N HIS A 154 -6.71 -14.34 -4.06
CA HIS A 154 -5.83 -15.04 -3.12
C HIS A 154 -5.31 -14.11 -2.01
N GLU A 155 -4.98 -12.86 -2.33
CA GLU A 155 -4.61 -11.86 -1.32
C GLU A 155 -5.77 -11.58 -0.34
N TYR A 156 -6.99 -11.44 -0.87
CA TYR A 156 -8.19 -11.23 -0.07
C TYR A 156 -8.47 -12.39 0.91
N GLU A 157 -8.24 -13.63 0.48
CA GLU A 157 -8.46 -14.85 1.27
C GLU A 157 -7.36 -15.14 2.29
N SER A 158 -6.14 -14.63 2.05
CA SER A 158 -5.00 -14.91 2.90
C SER A 158 -5.07 -14.27 4.30
N GLU A 159 -4.45 -14.93 5.28
CA GLU A 159 -4.22 -14.33 6.61
C GLU A 159 -3.37 -13.04 6.48
N PRO A 160 -3.66 -11.98 7.26
CA PRO A 160 -4.66 -11.89 8.33
C PRO A 160 -6.06 -11.41 7.88
N LEU A 161 -6.29 -11.23 6.57
CA LEU A 161 -7.51 -10.58 6.08
C LEU A 161 -8.74 -11.47 6.24
N ASN A 162 -8.58 -12.78 6.01
CA ASN A 162 -9.62 -13.80 6.12
C ASN A 162 -10.92 -13.32 5.44
N GLY A 163 -10.94 -13.41 4.12
CA GLY A 163 -12.02 -12.93 3.27
C GLY A 163 -13.43 -13.28 3.75
N ASP A 164 -14.43 -12.53 3.28
CA ASP A 164 -15.82 -12.76 3.63
C ASP A 164 -16.53 -13.70 2.64
N GLY A 165 -17.55 -14.40 3.14
CA GLY A 165 -18.30 -15.39 2.35
C GLY A 165 -19.07 -14.81 1.16
N LEU A 166 -19.23 -13.49 1.05
CA LEU A 166 -19.99 -12.88 -0.04
C LEU A 166 -19.22 -13.01 -1.36
N ILE A 167 -17.90 -12.78 -1.35
CA ILE A 167 -17.05 -12.94 -2.54
C ILE A 167 -17.11 -14.38 -3.06
N HIS A 168 -17.03 -15.37 -2.17
CA HIS A 168 -17.14 -16.79 -2.54
C HIS A 168 -18.49 -17.15 -3.17
N SER A 169 -19.59 -16.58 -2.66
CA SER A 169 -20.94 -16.98 -3.05
C SER A 169 -21.38 -16.54 -4.44
N VAL A 170 -20.79 -15.47 -5.00
CA VAL A 170 -21.22 -14.89 -6.28
C VAL A 170 -20.05 -14.64 -7.19
N VAL A 171 -19.05 -13.90 -6.70
CA VAL A 171 -17.94 -13.42 -7.51
C VAL A 171 -17.02 -14.57 -7.92
N GLU A 172 -16.60 -15.40 -6.97
CA GLU A 172 -15.74 -16.56 -7.27
C GLU A 172 -16.42 -17.54 -8.23
N ILE A 173 -17.66 -17.94 -7.93
CA ILE A 173 -18.40 -18.92 -8.74
C ILE A 173 -18.52 -18.44 -10.18
N TYR A 174 -18.84 -17.16 -10.39
CA TYR A 174 -18.95 -16.60 -11.73
C TYR A 174 -17.60 -16.55 -12.44
N MET A 175 -16.54 -16.14 -11.74
CA MET A 175 -15.20 -16.00 -12.30
C MET A 175 -14.55 -17.34 -12.64
N ARG A 176 -14.92 -18.43 -11.96
CA ARG A 176 -14.52 -19.81 -12.34
C ARG A 176 -15.06 -20.25 -13.69
N GLY A 177 -16.10 -19.60 -14.21
CA GLY A 177 -16.63 -19.88 -15.54
C GLY A 177 -15.79 -19.32 -16.69
N PHE A 178 -14.83 -18.41 -16.41
CA PHE A 178 -13.96 -17.84 -17.43
C PHE A 178 -12.74 -18.72 -17.69
N THR A 179 -12.33 -18.79 -18.95
CA THR A 179 -11.06 -19.39 -19.38
C THR A 179 -10.04 -18.30 -19.74
N SER A 180 -8.75 -18.58 -19.54
CA SER A 180 -7.68 -17.71 -20.04
C SER A 180 -7.43 -18.00 -21.53
N GLU A 181 -7.13 -16.96 -22.31
CA GLU A 181 -6.50 -17.10 -23.62
C GLU A 181 -5.11 -17.72 -23.45
N ASP A 182 -4.78 -18.68 -24.33
CA ASP A 182 -3.45 -19.32 -24.42
C ASP A 182 -2.36 -18.37 -24.95
#